data_AF-A0A5E8UXG1-F1
#
_entry.id   AF-A0A5E8UXG1-F1
#
_cell.length_a   1.000
_cell.length_b   1.000
_cell.length_c   1.000
_cell.angle_alpha   90.00
_cell.angle_beta   90.00
_cell.angle_gamma   90.00
#
_symmetry.space_group_name_H-M   'P 1'
#
loop_
_entity.id
_entity.type
_entity.pdbx_description
1 polymer ?
#
loop_
_entity_poly.entity_id
_entity_poly.type
_entity_poly.pdbx_seq_one_letter_code
_entity_poly.pdbx_strand_id
1 'polypeptide(L)'
;MRFLFVLAVSIVVASCAPNRPPALPTDYSDSVMPWGVVDIDADPPAVVLPGRRINSLPSSASVVKDLRRGRSGSYEYPVLSISGGGSHGAWGAGFLKGWSETGTRPDFRVVTAMSVGALLATPAFSRA
;
A
#
# COMPACT_ATOMS: atom_id res chain seq x y z
N MET A 1 31.69 -12.27 -29.26
CA MET A 1 31.07 -12.76 -28.01
C MET A 1 30.99 -11.71 -26.90
N ARG A 2 32.09 -11.01 -26.53
CA ARG A 2 32.06 -9.94 -25.49
C ARG A 2 31.07 -8.80 -25.80
N PHE A 3 30.98 -8.37 -27.06
CA PHE A 3 30.08 -7.30 -27.48
C PHE A 3 28.58 -7.64 -27.32
N LEU A 4 28.22 -8.89 -27.64
CA LEU A 4 26.84 -9.38 -27.52
C LEU A 4 26.42 -9.50 -26.04
N PHE A 5 27.37 -9.88 -25.18
CA PHE A 5 27.16 -9.96 -23.74
C PHE A 5 26.94 -8.58 -23.11
N VAL A 6 27.77 -7.59 -23.48
CA VAL A 6 27.60 -6.20 -23.01
C VAL A 6 26.25 -5.63 -23.48
N LEU A 7 25.87 -5.87 -24.75
CA LEU A 7 24.58 -5.45 -25.28
C LEU A 7 23.41 -6.07 -24.51
N ALA A 8 23.46 -7.37 -24.24
CA ALA A 8 22.41 -8.07 -23.49
C ALA A 8 22.26 -7.53 -22.05
N VAL A 9 23.38 -7.27 -21.37
CA VAL A 9 23.38 -6.68 -20.02
C VAL A 9 22.80 -5.26 -20.04
N SER A 10 23.16 -4.44 -21.03
CA SER A 10 22.61 -3.09 -21.17
C SER A 10 21.09 -3.08 -21.40
N ILE A 11 20.56 -4.03 -22.18
CA ILE A 11 19.11 -4.16 -22.41
C ILE A 11 18.38 -4.56 -21.13
N VAL A 12 18.92 -5.51 -20.36
CA VAL A 12 18.32 -5.95 -19.09
C VAL A 12 18.30 -4.81 -18.06
N VAL A 13 19.36 -4.00 -17.99
CA VAL A 13 19.41 -2.85 -17.08
C VAL A 13 18.48 -1.72 -17.52
N ALA A 14 18.31 -1.48 -18.83
CA ALA A 14 17.41 -0.47 -19.36
C ALA A 14 15.91 -0.83 -19.21
N SER A 15 15.57 -2.12 -19.09
CA SER A 15 14.18 -2.60 -18.96
C SER A 15 13.52 -2.20 -17.64
N CYS A 16 14.28 -1.70 -16.66
CA CYS A 16 13.75 -1.25 -15.38
C CYS A 16 13.51 0.27 -15.32
N ALA A 17 13.76 1.02 -16.39
CA ALA A 17 13.51 2.45 -16.41
C ALA A 17 11.99 2.72 -16.43
N PRO A 18 11.38 3.21 -15.33
CA PRO A 18 9.99 3.62 -15.37
C PRO A 18 9.92 4.89 -16.22
N ASN A 19 9.04 4.92 -17.22
CA ASN A 19 8.61 6.19 -17.81
C ASN A 19 7.89 6.97 -16.72
N ARG A 20 8.64 7.80 -15.99
CA ARG A 20 8.06 8.73 -15.03
C ARG A 20 7.25 9.73 -15.84
N PRO A 21 5.91 9.80 -15.66
CA PRO A 21 5.15 10.85 -16.29
C PRO A 21 5.71 12.22 -15.85
N PRO A 22 5.58 13.27 -16.68
CA PRO A 22 5.99 14.61 -16.28
C PRO A 22 5.34 14.96 -14.94
N ALA A 23 6.09 15.68 -14.09
CA ALA A 23 5.54 16.18 -12.84
C ALA A 23 4.24 16.93 -13.14
N LEU A 24 3.23 16.71 -12.28
CA LEU A 24 1.99 17.46 -12.37
C LEU A 24 2.31 18.97 -12.32
N PRO A 25 1.57 19.82 -13.06
CA PRO A 25 1.71 21.26 -12.94
C PRO A 25 1.60 21.68 -11.47
N THR A 26 2.35 22.70 -11.05
CA THR A 26 2.42 23.15 -9.64
C THR A 26 1.04 23.47 -9.06
N ASP A 27 0.08 23.84 -9.90
CA ASP A 27 -1.30 24.11 -9.48
C ASP A 27 -2.04 22.84 -8.98
N TYR A 28 -1.49 21.65 -9.25
CA TYR A 28 -2.05 20.35 -8.88
C TYR A 28 -1.12 19.50 -8.00
N SER A 29 0.11 19.96 -7.69
CA SER A 29 1.08 19.19 -6.90
C SER A 29 0.59 18.86 -5.50
N ASP A 30 -0.22 19.76 -4.94
CA ASP A 30 -0.74 19.65 -3.57
C ASP A 30 -2.11 18.95 -3.55
N SER A 31 -2.68 18.65 -4.71
CA SER A 31 -4.04 18.12 -4.84
C SER A 31 -4.10 16.74 -5.48
N VAL A 32 -3.10 16.32 -6.26
CA VAL A 32 -3.15 15.04 -6.98
C VAL A 32 -1.88 14.26 -6.69
N MET A 33 -1.96 13.31 -5.75
CA MET A 33 -0.86 12.38 -5.57
C MET A 33 -0.71 11.46 -6.80
N PRO A 34 0.52 11.09 -7.19
CA PRO A 34 0.73 10.17 -8.30
C PRO A 34 -0.06 8.87 -8.11
N TRP A 35 -0.58 8.31 -9.22
CA TRP A 35 -1.23 6.99 -9.26
C TRP A 35 -2.57 6.83 -8.52
N GLY A 36 -3.28 7.92 -8.23
CA GLY A 36 -4.61 7.83 -7.58
C GLY A 36 -4.53 7.41 -6.11
N VAL A 37 -3.40 7.72 -5.47
CA VAL A 37 -3.19 7.52 -4.04
C VAL A 37 -4.14 8.43 -3.23
N VAL A 38 -4.71 7.87 -2.17
CA VAL A 38 -5.53 8.58 -1.18
C VAL A 38 -4.62 9.50 -0.38
N ASP A 39 -4.95 10.79 -0.32
CA ASP A 39 -4.33 11.68 0.67
C ASP A 39 -4.94 11.43 2.04
N ILE A 40 -4.14 10.85 2.94
CA ILE A 40 -4.54 10.51 4.30
C ILE A 40 -4.42 11.71 5.26
N ASP A 41 -3.65 12.74 4.87
CA ASP A 41 -3.46 13.97 5.63
C ASP A 41 -4.47 15.06 5.21
N ALA A 42 -5.15 14.88 4.08
CA ALA A 42 -6.29 15.71 3.67
C ALA A 42 -7.51 15.49 4.58
N ASP A 43 -8.22 16.57 4.93
CA ASP A 43 -9.49 16.52 5.68
C ASP A 43 -10.66 17.03 4.80
N PRO A 44 -11.62 16.18 4.40
CA PRO A 44 -11.62 14.72 4.55
C PRO A 44 -10.62 14.05 3.61
N PRO A 45 -10.19 12.80 3.91
CA PRO A 45 -9.31 12.07 3.01
C PRO A 45 -10.00 11.94 1.65
N ALA A 46 -9.29 12.28 0.58
CA ALA A 46 -9.85 12.33 -0.76
C ALA A 46 -9.02 11.45 -1.70
N VAL A 47 -9.69 10.56 -2.44
CA VAL A 47 -9.09 9.97 -3.64
C VAL A 47 -9.17 11.03 -4.73
N VAL A 48 -8.00 11.54 -5.15
CA VAL A 48 -7.98 12.54 -6.22
C VAL A 48 -7.69 11.87 -7.55
N LEU A 49 -8.77 11.59 -8.29
CA LEU A 49 -8.72 11.17 -9.68
C LEU A 49 -8.84 12.40 -10.59
N PRO A 50 -8.07 12.48 -11.69
CA PRO A 50 -8.23 13.56 -12.66
C PRO A 50 -9.68 13.59 -13.17
N GLY A 51 -10.39 14.69 -12.90
CA GLY A 51 -11.77 14.92 -13.34
C GLY A 51 -12.88 14.36 -12.44
N ARG A 52 -12.58 13.75 -11.28
CA ARG A 52 -13.63 13.21 -10.39
C ARG A 52 -13.23 13.31 -8.92
N ARG A 53 -13.84 14.25 -8.20
CA ARG A 53 -13.82 14.30 -6.73
C ARG A 53 -14.81 13.26 -6.20
N ILE A 54 -14.32 12.23 -5.52
CA ILE A 54 -15.16 11.28 -4.80
C ILE A 54 -15.16 11.68 -3.32
N ASN A 55 -16.17 12.43 -2.90
CA ASN A 55 -16.37 12.88 -1.52
C ASN A 55 -17.00 11.79 -0.63
N SER A 56 -16.85 10.52 -0.98
CA SER A 56 -17.54 9.40 -0.33
C SER A 56 -16.72 8.73 0.77
N LEU A 57 -15.55 9.28 1.13
CA LEU A 57 -14.81 8.76 2.26
C LEU A 57 -15.47 9.26 3.56
N PRO A 58 -15.73 8.36 4.53
CA PRO A 58 -16.31 8.73 5.82
C PRO A 58 -15.47 9.84 6.45
N SER A 59 -16.11 10.83 7.09
CA SER A 59 -15.36 11.89 7.78
C SER A 59 -14.36 11.27 8.75
N SER A 60 -13.19 11.88 8.87
CA SER A 60 -12.12 11.51 9.82
C SER A 60 -12.67 11.23 11.23
N ALA A 61 -13.70 11.97 11.66
CA ALA A 61 -14.42 11.76 12.92
C ALA A 61 -15.11 10.39 13.06
N SER A 62 -15.61 9.79 11.98
CA SER A 62 -16.18 8.44 11.98
C SER A 62 -15.11 7.35 12.00
N VAL A 63 -13.94 7.60 11.38
CA VAL A 63 -12.78 6.70 11.46
C VAL A 63 -12.23 6.67 12.89
N VAL A 64 -12.12 7.83 13.55
CA VAL A 64 -11.60 7.96 14.93
C VAL A 64 -12.44 7.20 15.95
N LYS A 65 -13.76 7.08 15.74
CA LYS A 65 -14.63 6.28 16.63
C LYS A 65 -14.28 4.79 16.67
N ASP A 66 -13.70 4.27 15.58
CA ASP A 66 -13.30 2.86 15.46
C ASP A 66 -11.83 2.63 15.87
N LEU A 67 -11.05 3.69 16.08
CA LEU A 67 -9.65 3.56 16.46
C LEU A 67 -9.57 3.08 17.90
N ARG A 68 -8.89 1.95 18.11
CA ARG A 68 -8.62 1.47 19.47
C ARG A 68 -7.77 2.53 20.18
N ARG A 69 -8.25 2.99 21.33
CA ARG A 69 -7.49 3.88 22.20
C ARG A 69 -6.37 3.04 22.83
N GLY A 70 -5.15 3.25 22.35
CA GLY A 70 -3.93 2.63 22.85
C GLY A 70 -3.68 3.01 24.31
N ARG A 71 -2.75 2.27 24.94
CA ARG A 71 -2.47 2.39 26.39
C ARG A 71 -1.96 3.77 26.82
N SER A 72 -1.42 4.54 25.89
CA SER A 72 -0.93 5.91 26.09
C SER A 72 -1.99 7.00 25.88
N GLY A 73 -3.24 6.62 25.56
CA GLY A 73 -4.29 7.57 25.16
C GLY A 73 -4.27 7.94 23.67
N SER A 74 -3.26 7.50 22.92
CA SER A 74 -3.14 7.64 21.46
C SER A 74 -4.12 6.72 20.73
N TYR A 75 -4.65 7.13 19.58
CA TYR A 75 -5.41 6.25 18.71
C TYR A 75 -4.46 5.37 17.89
N GLU A 76 -4.65 4.05 17.92
CA GLU A 76 -3.89 3.10 17.10
C GLU A 76 -4.61 2.86 15.76
N TYR A 77 -3.90 3.05 14.65
CA TYR A 77 -4.37 2.74 13.30
C TYR A 77 -3.46 1.67 12.66
N PRO A 78 -3.75 0.38 12.87
CA PRO A 78 -2.88 -0.69 12.41
C PRO A 78 -2.93 -0.80 10.88
N VAL A 79 -1.77 -0.61 10.24
CA VAL A 79 -1.57 -0.72 8.80
C VAL A 79 -0.52 -1.79 8.51
N LEU A 80 -0.79 -2.65 7.53
CA LEU A 80 0.16 -3.67 7.05
C LEU A 80 0.52 -3.42 5.59
N SER A 81 1.81 -3.46 5.28
CA SER A 81 2.33 -3.38 3.91
C SER A 81 3.13 -4.64 3.58
N ILE A 82 2.80 -5.29 2.45
CA ILE A 82 3.44 -6.53 2.00
C ILE A 82 4.06 -6.30 0.61
N SER A 83 5.39 -6.24 0.56
CA SER A 83 6.15 -5.90 -0.66
C SER A 83 6.05 -6.90 -1.82
N GLY A 84 5.64 -8.15 -1.56
CA GLY A 84 5.60 -9.25 -2.53
C GLY A 84 6.44 -10.44 -2.06
N GLY A 85 6.64 -11.44 -2.93
CA GLY A 85 7.39 -12.64 -2.51
C GLY A 85 7.61 -13.74 -3.56
N GLY A 86 6.98 -13.66 -4.74
CA GLY A 86 7.12 -14.69 -5.78
C GLY A 86 6.84 -16.09 -5.24
N SER A 87 7.73 -17.05 -5.53
CA SER A 87 7.64 -18.43 -5.02
C SER A 87 7.72 -18.54 -3.49
N HIS A 88 8.20 -17.52 -2.78
CA HIS A 88 8.32 -17.52 -1.31
C HIS A 88 7.04 -17.08 -0.58
N GLY A 89 5.92 -16.90 -1.29
CA GLY A 89 4.64 -16.52 -0.68
C GLY A 89 4.18 -17.45 0.46
N ALA A 90 4.57 -18.73 0.42
CA ALA A 90 4.28 -19.69 1.47
C ALA A 90 4.85 -19.29 2.84
N TRP A 91 6.03 -18.64 2.88
CA TRP A 91 6.59 -18.13 4.12
C TRP A 91 5.70 -17.04 4.72
N GLY A 92 5.26 -16.09 3.90
CA GLY A 92 4.35 -15.01 4.34
C GLY A 92 3.01 -15.54 4.84
N ALA A 93 2.47 -16.57 4.18
CA ALA A 93 1.26 -17.26 4.64
C ALA A 93 1.48 -17.91 6.03
N GLY A 94 2.60 -18.62 6.21
CA GLY A 94 2.97 -19.23 7.49
C GLY A 94 3.16 -18.20 8.60
N PHE A 95 3.83 -17.07 8.31
CA PHE A 95 4.00 -15.97 9.25
C PHE A 95 2.64 -15.39 9.69
N LEU A 96 1.74 -15.10 8.74
CA LEU A 96 0.41 -14.58 9.06
C LEU A 96 -0.43 -15.57 9.88
N LYS A 97 -0.32 -16.87 9.59
CA LYS A 97 -0.96 -17.93 10.38
C LYS A 97 -0.42 -17.96 11.81
N GLY A 98 0.90 -18.02 11.97
CA GLY A 98 1.54 -18.04 13.30
C GLY A 98 1.24 -16.79 14.12
N TRP A 99 1.27 -15.60 13.49
CA TRP A 99 0.91 -14.36 14.16
C TRP A 99 -0.58 -14.31 14.58
N SER A 100 -1.46 -14.98 13.83
CA SER A 100 -2.86 -15.15 14.25
C SER A 100 -2.96 -16.09 15.46
N GLU A 101 -2.20 -17.20 15.45
CA GLU A 101 -2.17 -18.18 16.53
C GLU A 101 -1.65 -17.62 17.85
N THR A 102 -0.75 -16.62 17.82
CA THR A 102 -0.32 -15.93 19.05
C THR A 102 -1.42 -15.06 19.66
N GLY A 103 -2.51 -14.78 18.94
CA GLY A 103 -3.57 -13.87 19.37
C GLY A 103 -3.16 -12.39 19.39
N THR A 104 -1.95 -12.07 18.94
CA THR A 104 -1.38 -10.71 18.99
C THR A 104 -1.46 -9.98 17.66
N ARG A 105 -1.94 -10.62 16.58
CA ARG A 105 -2.14 -9.96 15.29
C ARG A 105 -3.22 -8.87 15.39
N PRO A 106 -2.90 -7.60 15.09
CA PRO A 106 -3.88 -6.52 15.09
C PRO A 106 -5.02 -6.75 14.09
N ASP A 107 -6.17 -6.13 14.36
CA ASP A 107 -7.20 -5.93 13.34
C ASP A 107 -6.76 -4.78 12.43
N PHE A 108 -6.17 -5.12 11.29
CA PHE A 108 -5.68 -4.11 10.34
C PHE A 108 -6.84 -3.34 9.71
N ARG A 109 -6.70 -2.01 9.67
CA ARG A 109 -7.65 -1.14 8.96
C ARG A 109 -7.30 -0.98 7.49
N VAL A 110 -6.02 -1.10 7.18
CA VAL A 110 -5.50 -1.07 5.82
C VAL A 110 -4.45 -2.17 5.67
N VAL A 111 -4.61 -2.98 4.62
CA VAL A 111 -3.58 -3.89 4.15
C VAL A 111 -3.30 -3.56 2.69
N THR A 112 -2.07 -3.17 2.39
CA THR A 112 -1.59 -2.98 1.02
C THR A 112 -0.58 -4.05 0.66
N ALA A 113 -0.63 -4.53 -0.57
CA ALA A 113 0.29 -5.57 -1.01
C ALA A 113 0.46 -5.59 -2.53
N MET A 114 1.62 -6.08 -2.96
CA MET A 114 1.98 -6.21 -4.37
C MET A 114 2.26 -7.66 -4.77
N SER A 115 1.91 -8.02 -6.01
CA SER A 115 2.23 -9.31 -6.63
C SER A 115 1.68 -10.49 -5.79
N VAL A 116 2.48 -11.52 -5.51
CA VAL A 116 2.07 -12.65 -4.63
C VAL A 116 1.62 -12.17 -3.24
N GLY A 117 2.13 -11.04 -2.74
CA GLY A 117 1.67 -10.44 -1.50
C GLY A 117 0.19 -10.06 -1.55
N ALA A 118 -0.36 -9.72 -2.72
CA ALA A 118 -1.78 -9.40 -2.87
C ALA A 118 -2.70 -10.59 -2.56
N LEU A 119 -2.23 -11.82 -2.81
CA LEU A 119 -2.96 -13.03 -2.41
C LEU A 119 -3.01 -13.19 -0.88
N LEU A 120 -2.02 -12.65 -0.17
CA LEU A 120 -1.96 -12.67 1.29
C LEU A 120 -2.76 -11.52 1.92
N ALA A 121 -3.08 -10.46 1.18
CA ALA A 121 -3.74 -9.27 1.71
C ALA A 121 -5.13 -9.58 2.29
N THR A 122 -5.94 -10.35 1.56
CA THR A 122 -7.29 -10.72 2.00
C THR A 122 -7.32 -11.52 3.32
N PRO A 123 -6.54 -12.62 3.49
CA PRO A 123 -6.46 -13.33 4.78
C PRO A 123 -5.66 -12.60 5.87
N ALA A 124 -4.87 -11.58 5.51
CA ALA A 124 -4.30 -10.66 6.50
C ALA A 124 -5.33 -9.67 7.04
N PHE A 125 -6.25 -9.22 6.19
CA PHE A 125 -7.31 -8.27 6.55
C PHE A 125 -8.48 -8.94 7.26
N SER A 126 -9.00 -10.03 6.68
CA SER A 126 -10.08 -10.82 7.29
C SER A 126 -9.47 -11.81 8.29
N ARG A 127 -9.81 -11.68 9.58
CA ARG A 127 -9.52 -12.73 10.56
C ARG A 127 -10.29 -13.99 10.16
N ALA A 128 -9.58 -15.11 10.07
CA ALA A 128 -10.15 -16.45 10.10
C ALA A 128 -10.22 -16.94 11.54
#